data_AF-A0A355WJC9-F1
#
_entry.id   AF-A0A355WJC9-F1
#
_cell.length_a   1.000
_cell.length_b   1.000
_cell.length_c   1.000
_cell.angle_alpha   90.00
_cell.angle_beta   90.00
_cell.angle_gamma   90.00
#
_symmetry.space_group_name_H-M   'P 1'
#
loop_
_entity.id
_entity.type
_entity.pdbx_description
1 polymer ?
#
loop_
_entity_poly.entity_id
_entity_poly.type
_entity_poly.pdbx_seq_one_letter_code
_entity_poly.pdbx_strand_id
1 'polypeptide(L)'
;MFRDEAISNGLFLGKWLVLAYVLESLMITYIPADWIAGTLGGDGFTPILLGALLGGPAYLNGYAAVPLIAGMLEQGMSQGAAMAFVLAGGVSCIPAAVAVWALVKPRVFAAYLGFAFTGSLIAGVIWSFVAAA
;
A
#
# COMPACT_ATOMS: atom_id res chain seq x y z
N MET A 1 22.60 17.07 -18.31
CA MET A 1 22.72 15.89 -17.41
C MET A 1 21.72 15.96 -16.27
N PHE A 2 21.93 16.72 -15.17
CA PHE A 2 20.93 16.78 -14.07
C PHE A 2 19.54 17.30 -14.51
N ARG A 3 19.48 18.33 -15.38
CA ARG A 3 18.21 18.90 -15.85
C ARG A 3 17.44 17.96 -16.78
N ASP A 4 18.14 17.23 -17.63
CA ASP A 4 17.52 16.33 -18.62
C ASP A 4 16.98 15.07 -17.93
N GLU A 5 17.73 14.50 -16.98
CA GLU A 5 17.28 13.41 -16.11
C GLU A 5 16.10 13.83 -15.22
N ALA A 6 16.13 15.05 -14.66
CA ALA A 6 15.04 15.56 -13.85
C ALA A 6 13.74 15.72 -14.67
N ILE A 7 13.85 16.20 -15.92
CA ILE A 7 12.69 16.34 -16.82
C ILE A 7 12.17 14.96 -17.26
N SER A 8 13.07 14.02 -17.61
CA SER A 8 12.69 12.67 -18.01
C SER A 8 11.97 11.92 -16.88
N ASN A 9 12.53 11.94 -15.68
CA ASN A 9 11.90 11.35 -14.50
C ASN A 9 10.62 12.08 -14.11
N GLY A 10 10.61 13.42 -14.16
CA GLY A 10 9.43 14.22 -13.87
C GLY A 10 8.26 13.90 -14.80
N LEU A 11 8.51 13.79 -16.10
CA LEU A 11 7.50 13.41 -17.11
C LEU A 11 7.04 11.97 -16.93
N PHE A 12 7.96 11.05 -16.65
CA PHE A 12 7.62 9.65 -16.38
C PHE A 12 6.72 9.53 -15.14
N LEU A 13 7.16 10.08 -14.00
CA LEU A 13 6.41 10.07 -12.74
C LEU A 13 5.08 10.79 -12.90
N GLY A 14 5.05 11.96 -13.56
CA GLY A 14 3.82 12.71 -13.80
C GLY A 14 2.79 11.89 -14.58
N LYS A 15 3.19 11.20 -15.65
CA LYS A 15 2.29 10.35 -16.44
C LYS A 15 1.65 9.25 -15.60
N TRP A 16 2.44 8.57 -14.76
CA TRP A 16 1.97 7.47 -13.93
C TRP A 16 1.19 7.94 -12.70
N LEU A 17 1.56 9.08 -12.11
CA LEU A 17 0.83 9.70 -11.01
C LEU A 17 -0.55 10.15 -11.48
N VAL A 18 -0.66 10.81 -12.64
CA VAL A 18 -1.97 11.19 -13.20
C VAL A 18 -2.84 9.95 -13.41
N LEU A 19 -2.28 8.85 -13.93
CA LEU A 19 -3.00 7.59 -14.05
C LEU A 19 -3.45 7.05 -12.68
N ALA A 20 -2.58 7.11 -11.67
CA ALA A 20 -2.89 6.68 -10.31
C ALA A 20 -4.03 7.50 -9.70
N TYR A 21 -4.00 8.83 -9.82
CA TYR A 21 -5.08 9.71 -9.34
C TYR A 21 -6.40 9.50 -10.07
N VAL A 22 -6.38 9.20 -11.37
CA VAL A 22 -7.60 8.85 -12.12
C VAL A 22 -8.15 7.51 -11.65
N LEU A 23 -7.30 6.51 -11.44
CA LEU A 23 -7.71 5.22 -10.90
C LEU A 23 -8.22 5.35 -9.47
N GLU A 24 -7.58 6.18 -8.64
CA GLU A 24 -8.04 6.56 -7.30
C GLU A 24 -9.43 7.20 -7.38
N SER A 25 -9.64 8.22 -8.23
CA SER A 25 -10.95 8.88 -8.32
C SER A 25 -12.04 7.92 -8.76
N LEU A 26 -11.72 6.99 -9.68
CA LEU A 26 -12.63 5.92 -10.07
C LEU A 26 -12.87 4.94 -8.93
N MET A 27 -11.83 4.53 -8.19
CA MET A 27 -11.98 3.66 -7.02
C MET A 27 -12.88 4.31 -5.96
N ILE A 28 -12.65 5.57 -5.61
CA ILE A 28 -13.46 6.32 -4.64
C ILE A 28 -14.91 6.49 -5.12
N THR A 29 -15.12 6.61 -6.43
CA THR A 29 -16.46 6.73 -7.03
C THR A 29 -17.20 5.38 -7.06
N TYR A 30 -16.51 4.28 -7.34
CA TYR A 30 -17.12 2.95 -7.55
C TYR A 30 -17.09 2.04 -6.32
N ILE A 31 -16.15 2.24 -5.37
CA ILE A 31 -16.08 1.55 -4.09
C ILE A 31 -16.74 2.45 -3.05
N PRO A 32 -17.87 2.04 -2.45
CA PRO A 32 -18.56 2.85 -1.46
C PRO A 32 -17.65 3.12 -0.26
N ALA A 33 -17.55 4.38 0.17
CA ALA A 33 -16.83 4.77 1.38
C ALA A 33 -17.33 3.99 2.62
N ASP A 34 -18.61 3.62 2.66
CA ASP A 34 -19.20 2.81 3.73
C ASP A 34 -18.59 1.40 3.83
N TRP A 35 -18.15 0.82 2.71
CA TRP A 35 -17.44 -0.47 2.72
C TRP A 35 -16.04 -0.34 3.27
N ILE A 36 -15.33 0.75 2.93
CA ILE A 36 -13.99 1.04 3.44
C ILE A 36 -14.07 1.37 4.94
N ALA A 37 -14.99 2.24 5.35
CA ALA A 37 -15.18 2.59 6.75
C ALA A 37 -15.70 1.41 7.59
N GLY A 38 -16.51 0.52 7.01
CA GLY A 38 -17.05 -0.66 7.69
C GLY A 38 -16.08 -1.84 7.81
N THR A 39 -15.11 -1.99 6.89
CA THR A 39 -14.16 -3.13 6.87
C THR A 39 -12.72 -2.74 7.19
N LEU A 40 -12.29 -1.54 6.81
CA LEU A 40 -10.94 -0.99 7.00
C LEU A 40 -10.92 0.20 7.97
N GLY A 41 -12.09 0.66 8.42
CA GLY A 41 -12.26 1.63 9.51
C GLY A 41 -12.49 0.95 10.86
N GLY A 42 -12.47 1.76 11.92
CA GLY A 42 -12.64 1.32 13.31
C GLY A 42 -11.34 1.07 14.07
N ASP A 43 -11.47 0.79 15.36
CA ASP A 43 -10.36 0.54 16.28
C ASP A 43 -10.10 -0.95 16.46
N GLY A 44 -8.82 -1.33 16.43
CA GLY A 44 -8.36 -2.69 16.76
C GLY A 44 -7.46 -3.33 15.70
N PHE A 45 -7.23 -4.63 15.85
CA PHE A 45 -6.31 -5.40 15.00
C PHE A 45 -6.93 -5.83 13.66
N THR A 46 -8.25 -5.95 13.59
CA THR A 46 -8.98 -6.42 12.40
C THR A 46 -8.77 -5.53 11.16
N PRO A 47 -8.86 -4.18 11.26
CA PRO A 47 -8.58 -3.29 10.12
C PRO A 47 -7.14 -3.39 9.63
N ILE A 48 -6.18 -3.57 10.54
CA ILE A 48 -4.75 -3.73 10.23
C ILE A 48 -4.50 -5.02 9.45
N LEU A 49 -5.12 -6.12 9.89
CA LEU A 49 -5.03 -7.41 9.22
C LEU A 49 -5.65 -7.38 7.82
N LEU A 50 -6.84 -6.78 7.69
CA LEU A 50 -7.51 -6.61 6.40
C LEU A 50 -6.71 -5.69 5.48
N GLY A 51 -6.13 -4.61 6.01
CA GLY A 51 -5.24 -3.71 5.28
C GLY A 51 -4.01 -4.44 4.72
N ALA A 52 -3.35 -5.28 5.52
CA ALA A 52 -2.23 -6.09 5.04
C ALA A 52 -2.66 -7.12 3.98
N LEU A 53 -3.79 -7.80 4.18
CA LEU A 53 -4.31 -8.83 3.27
C LEU A 53 -4.78 -8.26 1.94
N LEU A 54 -5.34 -7.05 1.93
CA LEU A 54 -5.75 -6.36 0.71
C LEU A 54 -4.56 -5.64 0.05
N GLY A 55 -3.60 -5.15 0.85
CA GLY A 55 -2.39 -4.49 0.36
C GLY A 55 -1.50 -5.42 -0.45
N GLY A 56 -1.32 -6.67 0.01
CA GLY A 56 -0.52 -7.67 -0.70
C GLY A 56 -0.94 -7.90 -2.16
N PRO A 57 -2.21 -8.21 -2.45
CA PRO A 57 -2.72 -8.35 -3.82
C PRO A 57 -2.93 -7.03 -4.57
N ALA A 58 -3.01 -5.89 -3.86
CA ALA A 58 -3.19 -4.59 -4.52
C ALA A 58 -1.93 -4.16 -5.31
N TYR A 59 -0.75 -4.73 -5.01
CA TYR A 59 0.46 -4.54 -5.82
C TYR A 59 0.84 -3.06 -6.05
N LEU A 60 0.55 -2.20 -5.07
CA LEU A 60 0.80 -0.76 -5.20
C LEU A 60 2.23 -0.43 -4.82
N ASN A 61 2.95 0.24 -5.72
CA ASN A 61 4.25 0.81 -5.38
C ASN A 61 4.05 2.13 -4.59
N GLY A 62 5.05 2.54 -3.81
CA GLY A 62 4.95 3.71 -2.94
C GLY A 62 4.53 5.02 -3.64
N TYR A 63 4.75 5.17 -4.95
CA TYR A 63 4.33 6.37 -5.70
C TYR A 63 2.82 6.43 -5.94
N ALA A 64 2.19 5.28 -6.21
CA ALA A 64 0.74 5.19 -6.44
C ALA A 64 -0.04 4.92 -5.14
N ALA A 65 0.59 4.27 -4.15
CA ALA A 65 -0.04 3.90 -2.89
C ALA A 65 -0.38 5.13 -2.03
N VAL A 66 0.53 6.11 -1.95
CA VAL A 66 0.38 7.29 -1.08
C VAL A 66 -0.88 8.11 -1.39
N PRO A 67 -1.14 8.56 -2.64
CA PRO A 67 -2.34 9.35 -2.92
C PRO A 67 -3.63 8.55 -2.70
N LEU A 68 -3.67 7.30 -3.17
CA LEU A 68 -4.83 6.42 -2.98
C LEU A 68 -5.20 6.24 -1.50
N ILE A 69 -4.21 6.07 -0.64
CA ILE A 69 -4.43 5.89 0.80
C ILE A 69 -4.80 7.21 1.47
N ALA A 70 -4.28 8.35 1.01
CA ALA A 70 -4.72 9.65 1.49
C ALA A 70 -6.23 9.82 1.25
N GLY A 71 -6.73 9.50 0.05
CA GLY A 71 -8.17 9.52 -0.25
C GLY A 71 -8.99 8.52 0.57
N MET A 72 -8.44 7.35 0.91
CA MET A 72 -9.10 6.37 1.78
C MET A 72 -9.11 6.77 3.26
N LEU A 73 -8.06 7.45 3.73
CA LEU A 73 -7.99 8.02 5.09
C LEU A 73 -9.03 9.12 5.27
N GLU A 74 -9.23 9.97 4.26
CA GLU A 74 -10.30 10.97 4.23
C GLU A 74 -11.70 10.34 4.31
N GLN A 75 -11.85 9.10 3.83
CA GLN A 75 -13.09 8.32 3.90
C GLN A 75 -13.27 7.51 5.19
N GLY A 76 -12.36 7.63 6.17
CA GLY A 76 -12.49 6.99 7.48
C GLY A 76 -11.74 5.66 7.64
N MET A 77 -10.79 5.37 6.77
CA MET A 77 -9.86 4.24 6.97
C MET A 77 -8.98 4.46 8.20
N SER A 78 -8.71 3.39 8.96
CA SER A 78 -7.81 3.46 10.13
C SER A 78 -6.37 3.75 9.71
N GLN A 79 -5.69 4.61 10.47
CA GLN A 79 -4.25 4.91 10.27
C GLN A 79 -3.39 3.65 10.31
N GLY A 80 -3.69 2.71 11.21
CA GLY A 80 -2.97 1.43 11.28
C GLY A 80 -3.19 0.55 10.04
N ALA A 81 -4.42 0.53 9.51
CA ALA A 81 -4.77 -0.19 8.29
C ALA A 81 -4.05 0.42 7.07
N ALA A 82 -3.97 1.74 7.00
CA ALA A 82 -3.21 2.47 5.98
C ALA A 82 -1.74 2.07 5.96
N MET A 83 -1.09 2.09 7.11
CA MET A 83 0.33 1.73 7.22
C MET A 83 0.58 0.27 6.83
N ALA A 84 -0.26 -0.64 7.30
CA ALA A 84 -0.16 -2.06 6.97
C ALA A 84 -0.38 -2.32 5.47
N PHE A 85 -1.33 -1.62 4.86
CA PHE A 85 -1.64 -1.72 3.43
C PHE A 85 -0.47 -1.21 2.56
N VAL A 86 0.14 -0.06 2.88
CA VAL A 86 1.33 0.45 2.17
C VAL A 86 2.47 -0.58 2.22
N LEU A 87 2.77 -1.10 3.40
CA LEU A 87 3.91 -1.99 3.61
C LEU A 87 3.69 -3.34 2.93
N ALA A 88 2.50 -3.93 3.08
CA ALA A 88 2.17 -5.18 2.44
C ALA A 88 2.15 -5.05 0.90
N GLY A 89 1.62 -3.94 0.37
CA GLY A 89 1.62 -3.65 -1.08
C GLY A 89 3.02 -3.37 -1.65
N GLY A 90 3.86 -2.67 -0.88
CA GLY A 90 5.24 -2.39 -1.28
C GLY A 90 6.10 -3.65 -1.36
N VAL A 91 5.98 -4.57 -0.40
CA VAL A 91 6.77 -5.81 -0.40
C VAL A 91 6.29 -6.78 -1.47
N SER A 92 4.98 -6.86 -1.69
CA SER A 92 4.43 -7.77 -2.69
C SER A 92 4.69 -7.31 -4.12
N CYS A 93 5.14 -6.07 -4.38
CA CYS A 93 5.18 -5.50 -5.74
C CYS A 93 5.89 -6.40 -6.78
N ILE A 94 5.35 -6.50 -8.00
CA ILE A 94 5.77 -7.48 -9.04
C ILE A 94 7.29 -7.40 -9.29
N PRO A 95 7.91 -6.23 -9.45
CA PRO A 95 9.34 -6.16 -9.71
C PRO A 95 10.19 -6.70 -8.54
N ALA A 96 9.80 -6.40 -7.30
CA ALA A 96 10.51 -6.88 -6.11
C ALA A 96 10.28 -8.37 -5.90
N ALA A 97 9.04 -8.84 -6.02
CA ALA A 97 8.69 -10.25 -5.90
C ALA A 97 9.39 -11.10 -6.97
N VAL A 98 9.44 -10.64 -8.23
CA VAL A 98 10.13 -11.32 -9.33
C VAL A 98 11.64 -11.32 -9.11
N ALA A 99 12.23 -10.22 -8.63
CA ALA A 99 13.65 -10.16 -8.31
C ALA A 99 14.04 -11.19 -7.22
N VAL A 100 13.24 -11.28 -6.15
CA VAL A 100 13.48 -12.28 -5.08
C VAL A 100 13.21 -13.69 -5.58
N TRP A 101 12.16 -13.91 -6.37
CA TRP A 101 11.84 -15.22 -6.94
C TRP A 101 12.94 -15.74 -7.88
N ALA A 102 13.58 -14.86 -8.64
CA ALA A 102 14.69 -15.23 -9.53
C ALA A 102 15.97 -15.63 -8.77
N LEU A 103 16.16 -15.12 -7.56
CA LEU A 103 17.38 -15.36 -6.75
C LEU A 103 17.23 -16.49 -5.74
N VAL A 104 16.02 -16.86 -5.32
CA VAL A 104 15.83 -17.72 -4.15
C VAL A 104 14.85 -18.87 -4.38
N LYS A 105 15.07 -19.98 -3.66
CA LYS A 105 14.18 -21.15 -3.66
C LYS A 105 12.77 -20.77 -3.18
N PRO A 106 11.70 -21.41 -3.70
CA PRO A 106 10.31 -21.06 -3.38
C PRO A 106 9.97 -21.11 -1.88
N ARG A 107 10.66 -21.96 -1.11
CA ARG A 107 10.53 -22.00 0.36
C ARG A 107 10.98 -20.70 1.05
N VAL A 108 12.05 -20.09 0.55
CA VAL A 108 12.57 -18.83 1.11
C VAL A 108 11.74 -17.65 0.63
N PHE A 109 11.17 -17.72 -0.57
CA PHE A 109 10.20 -16.73 -1.03
C PHE A 109 8.93 -16.71 -0.17
N ALA A 110 8.42 -17.88 0.21
CA ALA A 110 7.30 -17.98 1.16
C ALA A 110 7.67 -17.38 2.53
N ALA A 111 8.88 -17.63 3.02
CA ALA A 111 9.36 -17.01 4.26
C ALA A 111 9.50 -15.49 4.13
N TYR A 112 9.99 -14.98 2.99
CA TYR A 112 10.08 -13.55 2.69
C TYR A 112 8.71 -12.87 2.75
N LEU A 113 7.71 -13.45 2.08
CA LEU A 113 6.33 -12.95 2.16
C LEU A 113 5.76 -13.02 3.58
N GLY A 114 6.04 -14.11 4.30
CA GLY A 114 5.63 -14.25 5.70
C GLY A 114 6.23 -13.18 6.60
N PHE A 115 7.54 -12.96 6.52
CA PHE A 115 8.24 -11.93 7.28
C PHE A 115 7.73 -10.53 6.94
N ALA A 116 7.55 -10.25 5.65
CA ALA A 116 7.01 -8.99 5.19
C ALA A 116 5.59 -8.73 5.70
N PHE A 117 4.73 -9.75 5.65
CA PHE A 117 3.37 -9.67 6.15
C PHE A 117 3.37 -9.42 7.66
N THR A 118 4.15 -10.18 8.43
CA THR A 118 4.28 -9.96 9.88
C THR A 118 4.86 -8.58 10.21
N GLY A 119 5.85 -8.11 9.46
CA GLY A 119 6.43 -6.77 9.62
C GLY A 119 5.41 -5.66 9.32
N SER A 120 4.59 -5.84 8.28
CA SER A 120 3.51 -4.91 7.94
C SER A 120 2.45 -4.82 9.04
N LEU A 121 2.11 -5.94 9.67
CA LEU A 121 1.18 -5.98 10.80
C LEU A 121 1.76 -5.28 12.03
N ILE A 122 3.01 -5.58 12.40
CA ILE A 122 3.68 -4.97 13.54
C ILE A 122 3.77 -3.46 13.35
N ALA A 123 4.19 -3.02 12.16
CA ALA A 123 4.27 -1.60 11.83
C ALA A 123 2.89 -0.92 11.84
N GLY A 124 1.85 -1.58 11.31
CA GLY A 124 0.47 -1.09 11.36
C GLY A 124 -0.07 -0.94 12.79
N VAL A 125 0.24 -1.89 13.67
CA VAL A 125 -0.11 -1.82 15.10
C VAL A 125 0.63 -0.68 15.79
N ILE A 126 1.94 -0.58 15.61
CA ILE A 126 2.75 0.51 16.18
C ILE A 126 2.23 1.86 15.70
N TRP A 127 1.95 2.00 14.40
CA TRP A 127 1.43 3.22 13.83
C TRP A 127 0.04 3.56 14.34
N SER A 128 -0.82 2.56 14.55
CA SER A 128 -2.14 2.77 15.17
C SER A 128 -2.04 3.35 16.57
N PHE A 129 -1.03 2.95 17.36
CA PHE A 129 -0.81 3.52 18.70
C PHE A 129 -0.16 4.90 18.66
N VAL A 130 0.76 5.14 17.73
CA VAL A 130 1.43 6.44 17.58
C VAL A 130 0.48 7.49 17.02
N ALA A 131 -0.35 7.14 16.04
CA ALA A 131 -1.30 8.05 15.40
C ALA A 131 -2.58 8.29 16.22
N ALA A 132 -2.83 7.47 17.25
CA ALA A 132 -3.91 7.66 18.21
C ALA A 132 -3.50 8.53 19.42
N ALA A 133 -2.23 8.95 19.50
CA ALA A 133 -1.69 9.87 20.51
C ALA A 133 -1.61 11.31 19.97
#